data_AF-A0A7R9G942-F1
#
_entry.id   AF-A0A7R9G942-F1
#
_cell.length_a   1.000
_cell.length_b   1.000
_cell.length_c   1.000
_cell.angle_alpha   90.00
_cell.angle_beta   90.00
_cell.angle_gamma   90.00
#
_symmetry.space_group_name_H-M   'P 1'
#
loop_
_entity.id
_entity.type
_entity.pdbx_description
1 polymer ?
#
loop_
_entity_poly.entity_id
_entity_poly.type
_entity_poly.pdbx_seq_one_letter_code
_entity_poly.pdbx_strand_id
1 'polypeptide(L)'
;MSYEIERNTSPNGEPSLADMTESAINILENDKGFLLMVEGAKIDHALHDNNARRSLEDLLAFEEAVERALKKTSQLDTLIIVTADHSHTLTINGYPARGNPILGIAENQTDFGLPYTTLMFTNGVGYNYTNNGTHILWRNLTNVDTQALDFRQQAAIYRENGDETHGGEDVAAYAIGPWAHLITGAHEQPYVAHVAKYAACLGDYAEMCQSSMRKTSCGIEVSSANTGGIHAFFITTMFLTSYILQL
;
A
#
# COMPACT_ATOMS: atom_id res chain seq x y z
N MET A 1 -12.32 4.24 -11.34
CA MET A 1 -11.47 3.12 -11.72
C MET A 1 -12.05 1.83 -11.17
N SER A 2 -12.05 0.78 -11.98
CA SER A 2 -12.36 -0.59 -11.58
C SER A 2 -11.30 -1.14 -10.63
N TYR A 3 -11.57 -2.26 -9.97
CA TYR A 3 -10.52 -3.09 -9.39
C TYR A 3 -9.56 -3.58 -10.49
N GLU A 4 -8.27 -3.77 -10.20
CA GLU A 4 -7.28 -4.11 -11.24
C GLU A 4 -7.66 -5.37 -12.01
N ILE A 5 -8.09 -6.42 -11.31
CA ILE A 5 -8.50 -7.69 -11.93
C ILE A 5 -9.71 -7.58 -12.86
N GLU A 6 -10.49 -6.51 -12.75
CA GLU A 6 -11.68 -6.21 -13.58
C GLU A 6 -11.43 -5.06 -14.56
N ARG A 7 -10.20 -4.53 -14.62
CA ARG A 7 -9.87 -3.38 -15.45
C ARG A 7 -9.99 -3.72 -16.93
N ASN A 8 -10.66 -2.84 -17.68
CA ASN A 8 -10.69 -2.93 -19.13
C ASN A 8 -9.33 -2.49 -19.68
N THR A 9 -8.55 -3.43 -20.23
CA THR A 9 -7.23 -3.18 -20.80
C THR A 9 -7.23 -2.85 -22.30
N SER A 10 -8.42 -2.72 -22.91
CA SER A 10 -8.55 -2.30 -24.31
C SER A 10 -8.07 -0.85 -24.51
N PRO A 11 -7.80 -0.41 -25.75
CA PRO A 11 -7.36 0.96 -26.03
C PRO A 11 -8.31 2.08 -25.55
N ASN A 12 -9.59 1.76 -25.30
CA ASN A 12 -10.59 2.69 -24.78
C ASN A 12 -10.89 2.45 -23.29
N GLY A 13 -10.07 1.65 -22.62
CA GLY A 13 -10.21 1.27 -21.22
C GLY A 13 -9.55 2.24 -20.24
N GLU A 14 -9.23 1.74 -19.06
CA GLU A 14 -8.61 2.53 -17.99
C GLU A 14 -7.10 2.24 -17.90
N PRO A 15 -6.24 3.25 -17.67
CA PRO A 15 -4.82 3.04 -17.44
C PRO A 15 -4.60 2.26 -16.13
N SER A 16 -3.52 1.48 -16.05
CA SER A 16 -3.10 0.89 -14.77
C SER A 16 -2.55 1.96 -13.82
N LEU A 17 -2.46 1.64 -12.53
CA LEU A 17 -1.79 2.53 -11.57
C LEU A 17 -0.33 2.78 -11.94
N ALA A 18 0.35 1.79 -12.51
CA ALA A 18 1.71 1.92 -13.03
C ALA A 18 1.77 2.90 -14.23
N ASP A 19 0.84 2.83 -15.17
CA ASP A 19 0.80 3.73 -16.32
C ASP A 19 0.49 5.18 -15.92
N MET A 20 -0.41 5.36 -14.95
CA MET A 20 -0.68 6.68 -14.37
C MET A 20 0.55 7.24 -13.66
N THR A 21 1.25 6.40 -12.89
CA THR A 21 2.49 6.77 -12.18
C THR A 21 3.57 7.21 -13.15
N GLU A 22 3.82 6.42 -14.20
CA GLU A 22 4.80 6.79 -15.23
C GLU A 22 4.41 8.10 -15.92
N SER A 23 3.13 8.24 -16.29
CA SER A 23 2.64 9.45 -16.96
C SER A 23 2.81 10.68 -16.08
N ALA A 24 2.53 10.57 -14.79
CA ALA A 24 2.72 11.65 -13.83
C ALA A 24 4.20 12.02 -13.70
N ILE A 25 5.10 11.04 -13.57
CA ILE A 25 6.55 11.30 -13.49
C ILE A 25 7.03 12.02 -14.76
N ASN A 26 6.64 11.54 -15.95
CA ASN A 26 7.04 12.15 -17.23
C ASN A 26 6.60 13.61 -17.37
N ILE A 27 5.48 13.99 -16.77
CA ILE A 27 4.95 15.37 -16.81
C ILE A 27 5.60 16.25 -15.74
N LEU A 28 5.82 15.68 -14.55
CA LEU A 28 6.31 16.42 -13.39
C LEU A 28 7.83 16.61 -13.39
N GLU A 29 8.58 15.75 -14.09
CA GLU A 29 10.04 15.82 -14.15
C GLU A 29 10.52 17.18 -14.67
N ASN A 30 11.27 17.89 -13.83
CA ASN A 30 11.81 19.22 -14.13
C ASN A 30 13.02 19.57 -13.23
N ASP A 31 13.75 20.62 -13.58
CA ASP A 31 14.98 21.07 -12.88
C ASP A 31 14.79 21.52 -11.42
N LYS A 32 13.54 21.64 -10.92
CA LYS A 32 13.24 22.02 -9.53
C LYS A 32 12.77 20.85 -8.68
N GLY A 33 12.54 19.68 -9.26
CA GLY A 33 11.97 18.54 -8.56
C GLY A 33 10.45 18.49 -8.62
N PHE A 34 9.90 17.41 -8.07
CA PHE A 34 8.46 17.23 -7.89
C PHE A 34 8.14 16.51 -6.59
N LEU A 35 6.92 16.73 -6.11
CA LEU A 35 6.27 15.88 -5.13
C LEU A 35 5.17 15.11 -5.87
N LEU A 36 5.18 13.79 -5.76
CA LEU A 36 4.17 12.91 -6.35
C LEU A 36 3.58 12.04 -5.25
N MET A 37 2.25 11.98 -5.21
CA MET A 37 1.51 11.03 -4.39
C MET A 37 0.85 10.01 -5.31
N VAL A 38 1.06 8.72 -5.03
CA VAL A 38 0.42 7.61 -5.77
C VAL A 38 -0.33 6.73 -4.78
N GLU A 39 -1.57 6.38 -5.11
CA GLU A 39 -2.46 5.75 -4.15
C GLU A 39 -3.06 4.43 -4.65
N GLY A 40 -2.84 3.35 -3.90
CA GLY A 40 -3.42 2.02 -4.13
C GLY A 40 -4.80 1.85 -3.50
N ALA A 41 -5.73 2.79 -3.72
CA ALA A 41 -6.94 2.92 -2.90
C ALA A 41 -7.90 1.73 -2.93
N LYS A 42 -7.90 0.97 -4.01
CA LYS A 42 -8.80 -0.18 -4.19
C LYS A 42 -8.47 -1.36 -3.28
N ILE A 43 -7.28 -1.37 -2.68
CA ILE A 43 -6.87 -2.37 -1.69
C ILE A 43 -7.80 -2.29 -0.47
N ASP A 44 -8.02 -1.08 0.06
CA ASP A 44 -8.92 -0.80 1.18
C ASP A 44 -10.38 -1.14 0.82
N HIS A 45 -10.87 -0.65 -0.32
CA HIS A 45 -12.25 -0.91 -0.76
C HIS A 45 -12.57 -2.41 -0.85
N ALA A 46 -11.61 -3.21 -1.33
CA ALA A 46 -11.78 -4.66 -1.39
C ALA A 46 -11.76 -5.32 -0.01
N LEU A 47 -10.96 -4.82 0.94
CA LEU A 47 -10.89 -5.35 2.30
C LEU A 47 -12.18 -5.06 3.08
N HIS A 48 -12.76 -3.87 2.90
CA HIS A 48 -14.10 -3.49 3.35
C HIS A 48 -15.16 -4.53 2.94
N ASP A 49 -15.09 -5.03 1.71
CA ASP A 49 -15.98 -6.09 1.18
C ASP A 49 -15.64 -7.53 1.66
N ASN A 50 -14.66 -7.69 2.56
CA ASN A 50 -14.00 -8.97 2.87
C ASN A 50 -13.55 -9.73 1.62
N ASN A 51 -13.10 -9.03 0.58
CA ASN A 51 -12.65 -9.62 -0.68
C ASN A 51 -11.12 -9.55 -0.80
N ALA A 52 -10.46 -10.52 -0.18
CA ALA A 52 -9.01 -10.60 -0.23
C ALA A 52 -8.47 -10.86 -1.64
N ARG A 53 -9.26 -11.46 -2.56
CA ARG A 53 -8.81 -11.68 -3.94
C ARG A 53 -8.59 -10.34 -4.65
N ARG A 54 -9.61 -9.47 -4.66
CA ARG A 54 -9.49 -8.13 -5.26
C ARG A 54 -8.43 -7.29 -4.56
N SER A 55 -8.38 -7.35 -3.22
CA SER A 55 -7.40 -6.59 -2.44
C SER A 55 -5.95 -6.96 -2.80
N LEU A 56 -5.65 -8.26 -2.93
CA LEU A 56 -4.31 -8.73 -3.31
C LEU A 56 -3.96 -8.36 -4.76
N GLU A 57 -4.92 -8.39 -5.68
CA GLU A 57 -4.67 -8.00 -7.09
C GLU A 57 -4.39 -6.49 -7.19
N ASP A 58 -5.12 -5.65 -6.47
CA ASP A 58 -4.83 -4.21 -6.39
C ASP A 58 -3.52 -3.92 -5.62
N LEU A 59 -3.13 -4.77 -4.66
CA LEU A 59 -1.81 -4.71 -4.01
C LEU A 59 -0.68 -4.99 -5.00
N LEU A 60 -0.84 -5.97 -5.87
CA LEU A 60 0.12 -6.23 -6.96
C LEU A 60 0.17 -5.07 -7.97
N ALA A 61 -0.97 -4.44 -8.26
CA ALA A 61 -1.01 -3.23 -9.11
C ALA A 61 -0.25 -2.06 -8.48
N PHE A 62 -0.35 -1.91 -7.16
CA PHE A 62 0.41 -0.93 -6.39
C PHE A 62 1.92 -1.25 -6.36
N GLU A 63 2.29 -2.52 -6.17
CA GLU A 63 3.67 -2.97 -6.31
C GLU A 63 4.24 -2.62 -7.70
N GLU A 64 3.50 -2.88 -8.77
CA GLU A 64 3.94 -2.52 -10.14
C GLU A 64 4.13 -1.01 -10.29
N ALA A 65 3.29 -0.19 -9.67
CA ALA A 65 3.44 1.26 -9.66
C ALA A 65 4.71 1.71 -8.90
N VAL A 66 5.05 1.06 -7.77
CA VAL A 66 6.31 1.29 -7.04
C VAL A 66 7.49 0.91 -7.93
N GLU A 67 7.46 -0.26 -8.56
CA GLU A 67 8.50 -0.68 -9.51
C GLU A 67 8.65 0.31 -10.67
N ARG A 68 7.54 0.82 -11.19
CA ARG A 68 7.54 1.80 -12.28
C ARG A 68 8.22 3.10 -11.81
N ALA A 69 7.88 3.59 -10.63
CA ALA A 69 8.54 4.77 -10.05
C ALA A 69 10.05 4.55 -9.88
N LEU A 70 10.47 3.38 -9.36
CA LEU A 70 11.87 3.01 -9.21
C LEU A 70 12.63 2.94 -10.55
N LYS A 71 11.97 2.50 -11.62
CA LYS A 71 12.57 2.46 -12.98
C LYS A 71 12.64 3.84 -13.64
N LYS A 72 11.76 4.76 -13.24
CA LYS A 72 11.61 6.11 -13.84
C LYS A 72 12.35 7.21 -13.09
N THR A 73 12.92 6.91 -11.92
CA THR A 73 13.59 7.90 -11.06
C THR A 73 14.95 7.40 -10.59
N SER A 74 15.82 8.31 -10.14
CA SER A 74 17.15 7.97 -9.64
C SER A 74 17.16 7.94 -8.12
N GLN A 75 17.65 6.85 -7.52
CA GLN A 75 17.80 6.76 -6.06
C GLN A 75 18.84 7.75 -5.49
N LEU A 76 19.60 8.44 -6.36
CA LEU A 76 20.55 9.47 -5.94
C LEU A 76 19.87 10.81 -5.59
N ASP A 77 18.71 11.11 -6.19
CA ASP A 77 18.00 12.38 -6.04
C ASP A 77 16.51 12.22 -5.67
N THR A 78 16.00 10.99 -5.68
CA THR A 78 14.60 10.68 -5.43
C THR A 78 14.45 9.89 -4.15
N LEU A 79 13.69 10.43 -3.19
CA LEU A 79 13.22 9.72 -2.00
C LEU A 79 11.85 9.09 -2.31
N ILE A 80 11.79 7.77 -2.30
CA ILE A 80 10.52 7.03 -2.40
C ILE A 80 10.17 6.48 -1.02
N ILE A 81 8.98 6.78 -0.54
CA ILE A 81 8.42 6.25 0.70
C ILE A 81 7.14 5.48 0.36
N VAL A 82 7.05 4.23 0.82
CA VAL A 82 5.86 3.38 0.70
C VAL A 82 5.34 3.11 2.10
N THR A 83 4.07 3.46 2.35
CA THR A 83 3.41 3.22 3.65
C THR A 83 1.92 2.99 3.43
N ALA A 84 1.23 2.51 4.47
CA ALA A 84 -0.22 2.57 4.55
C ALA A 84 -0.67 3.76 5.42
N ASP A 85 -1.93 4.16 5.28
CA ASP A 85 -2.59 5.08 6.18
C ASP A 85 -3.14 4.37 7.44
N HIS A 86 -3.63 3.14 7.27
CA HIS A 86 -4.06 2.23 8.32
C HIS A 86 -4.03 0.77 7.83
N SER A 87 -4.37 -0.17 8.71
CA SER A 87 -4.50 -1.59 8.37
C SER A 87 -5.98 -1.98 8.23
N HIS A 88 -6.26 -3.28 8.18
CA HIS A 88 -7.59 -3.90 8.24
C HIS A 88 -7.58 -5.07 9.22
N THR A 89 -8.76 -5.58 9.57
CA THR A 89 -8.89 -6.74 10.47
C THR A 89 -8.61 -8.10 9.79
N LEU A 90 -7.87 -8.08 8.69
CA LEU A 90 -7.40 -9.26 7.98
C LEU A 90 -6.36 -10.00 8.83
N THR A 91 -6.51 -11.31 8.94
CA THR A 91 -5.54 -12.20 9.58
C THR A 91 -5.10 -13.30 8.62
N ILE A 92 -3.85 -13.75 8.78
CA ILE A 92 -3.31 -14.96 8.16
C ILE A 92 -3.28 -16.02 9.25
N ASN A 93 -4.09 -17.07 9.11
CA ASN A 93 -4.31 -18.06 10.16
C ASN A 93 -4.05 -19.50 9.68
N GLY A 94 -3.96 -20.41 10.65
CA GLY A 94 -3.71 -21.83 10.45
C GLY A 94 -2.24 -22.16 10.18
N TYR A 95 -1.98 -23.39 9.74
CA TYR A 95 -0.64 -23.92 9.44
C TYR A 95 -0.55 -24.46 7.99
N PRO A 96 -0.90 -23.66 6.97
CA PRO A 96 -0.86 -24.14 5.59
C PRO A 96 0.56 -24.53 5.18
N ALA A 97 0.68 -25.62 4.42
CA ALA A 97 1.97 -26.04 3.87
C ALA A 97 2.53 -24.99 2.90
N ARG A 98 3.85 -24.91 2.78
CA ARG A 98 4.51 -24.04 1.80
C ARG A 98 4.00 -24.36 0.39
N GLY A 99 3.57 -23.32 -0.34
CA GLY A 99 2.98 -23.46 -1.68
C GLY A 99 1.46 -23.62 -1.70
N ASN A 100 0.80 -23.67 -0.52
CA ASN A 100 -0.66 -23.54 -0.45
C ASN A 100 -1.08 -22.16 -0.98
N PRO A 101 -2.14 -22.07 -1.82
CA PRO A 101 -2.67 -20.78 -2.24
C PRO A 101 -3.08 -19.93 -1.04
N ILE A 102 -2.71 -18.64 -1.04
CA ILE A 102 -3.04 -17.73 0.08
C ILE A 102 -4.56 -17.54 0.26
N LEU A 103 -5.32 -17.61 -0.83
CA LEU A 103 -6.79 -17.59 -0.82
C LEU A 103 -7.41 -18.98 -0.53
N GLY A 104 -6.58 -19.99 -0.31
CA GLY A 104 -6.98 -21.37 -0.12
C GLY A 104 -7.40 -21.71 1.31
N ILE A 105 -7.84 -22.96 1.47
CA ILE A 105 -8.13 -23.55 2.78
C ILE A 105 -6.82 -23.77 3.56
N ALA A 106 -6.81 -23.38 4.83
CA ALA A 106 -5.69 -23.65 5.73
C ALA A 106 -5.77 -25.05 6.33
N GLU A 107 -6.97 -25.48 6.72
CA GLU A 107 -7.21 -26.79 7.34
C GLU A 107 -8.63 -27.28 7.04
N ASN A 108 -8.75 -28.59 6.79
CA ASN A 108 -10.01 -29.25 6.40
C ASN A 108 -10.68 -30.02 7.54
N GLN A 109 -10.06 -30.11 8.72
CA GLN A 109 -10.49 -30.97 9.82
C GLN A 109 -10.51 -30.21 11.15
N THR A 110 -11.40 -29.24 11.27
CA THR A 110 -11.74 -28.67 12.59
C THR A 110 -12.51 -29.68 13.44
N ASP A 111 -12.78 -29.37 14.71
CA ASP A 111 -13.55 -30.22 15.63
C ASP A 111 -14.93 -30.65 15.08
N PHE A 112 -15.51 -29.85 14.17
CA PHE A 112 -16.78 -30.15 13.49
C PHE A 112 -16.62 -30.62 12.04
N GLY A 113 -15.38 -30.88 11.59
CA GLY A 113 -15.06 -31.30 10.22
C GLY A 113 -15.30 -30.22 9.16
N LEU A 114 -15.35 -28.95 9.56
CA LEU A 114 -15.60 -27.83 8.66
C LEU A 114 -14.28 -27.13 8.27
N PRO A 115 -14.03 -26.92 6.97
CA PRO A 115 -12.84 -26.20 6.51
C PRO A 115 -12.88 -24.69 6.78
N TYR A 116 -11.73 -24.07 7.00
CA TYR A 116 -11.55 -22.60 7.11
C TYR A 116 -10.41 -22.08 6.23
N THR A 117 -10.53 -20.84 5.76
CA THR A 117 -9.54 -20.22 4.85
C THR A 117 -8.28 -19.75 5.57
N THR A 118 -7.16 -19.69 4.84
CA THR A 118 -5.89 -19.11 5.33
C THR A 118 -6.03 -17.63 5.66
N LEU A 119 -6.84 -16.90 4.88
CA LEU A 119 -7.21 -15.53 5.16
C LEU A 119 -8.60 -15.48 5.79
N MET A 120 -8.72 -14.75 6.89
CA MET A 120 -9.99 -14.47 7.57
C MET A 120 -10.03 -13.01 8.03
N PHE A 121 -11.21 -12.52 8.36
CA PHE A 121 -11.40 -11.19 8.91
C PHE A 121 -12.00 -11.26 10.33
N THR A 122 -11.76 -10.24 11.13
CA THR A 122 -12.45 -10.15 12.43
C THR A 122 -13.91 -9.78 12.24
N ASN A 123 -14.22 -8.86 11.33
CA ASN A 123 -15.60 -8.46 11.05
C ASN A 123 -15.87 -8.22 9.55
N GLY A 124 -17.14 -8.03 9.21
CA GLY A 124 -17.57 -7.70 7.86
C GLY A 124 -18.66 -8.62 7.30
N VAL A 125 -18.93 -8.45 6.01
CA VAL A 125 -19.98 -9.15 5.25
C VAL A 125 -19.71 -10.63 5.00
N GLY A 126 -18.49 -11.08 5.26
CA GLY A 126 -18.04 -12.46 5.18
C GLY A 126 -18.58 -13.37 6.28
N TYR A 127 -19.23 -12.79 7.30
CA TYR A 127 -19.89 -13.54 8.36
C TYR A 127 -21.07 -14.34 7.78
N ASN A 128 -21.00 -15.66 7.89
CA ASN A 128 -22.05 -16.56 7.41
C ASN A 128 -22.04 -17.85 8.21
N TYR A 129 -23.19 -18.22 8.80
CA TYR A 129 -23.34 -19.39 9.66
C TYR A 129 -24.46 -20.31 9.19
N THR A 130 -24.38 -21.56 9.62
CA THR A 130 -25.40 -22.58 9.52
C THR A 130 -25.81 -23.01 10.92
N ASN A 131 -27.07 -23.40 11.10
CA ASN A 131 -27.58 -23.95 12.36
C ASN A 131 -28.02 -25.40 12.11
N ASN A 132 -27.39 -26.36 12.80
CA ASN A 132 -27.72 -27.78 12.66
C ASN A 132 -28.70 -28.29 13.75
N GLY A 133 -29.29 -27.38 14.52
CA GLY A 133 -30.21 -27.66 15.63
C GLY A 133 -29.54 -27.80 17.00
N THR A 134 -28.22 -28.04 17.05
CA THR A 134 -27.44 -28.14 18.30
C THR A 134 -26.32 -27.12 18.40
N HIS A 135 -25.75 -26.72 17.25
CA HIS A 135 -24.65 -25.78 17.16
C HIS A 135 -24.92 -24.75 16.06
N ILE A 136 -24.44 -23.53 16.30
CA ILE A 136 -24.26 -22.50 15.27
C ILE A 136 -22.82 -22.66 14.79
N LEU A 137 -22.66 -23.05 13.53
CA LEU A 137 -21.38 -23.33 12.90
C LEU A 137 -21.15 -22.40 11.73
N TRP A 138 -19.90 -22.06 11.43
CA TRP A 138 -19.58 -21.31 10.22
C TRP A 138 -20.05 -22.04 8.96
N ARG A 139 -20.28 -21.28 7.88
CA ARG A 139 -20.61 -21.86 6.57
C ARG A 139 -19.59 -22.94 6.20
N ASN A 140 -20.09 -24.04 5.65
CA ASN A 140 -19.23 -25.12 5.19
C ASN A 140 -18.57 -24.74 3.87
N LEU A 141 -17.24 -24.73 3.81
CA LEU A 141 -16.45 -24.44 2.61
C LEU A 141 -16.08 -25.69 1.80
N THR A 142 -16.62 -26.87 2.14
CA THR A 142 -16.38 -28.10 1.37
C THR A 142 -16.89 -27.92 -0.06
N ASN A 143 -16.01 -28.17 -1.04
CA ASN A 143 -16.28 -27.96 -2.48
C ASN A 143 -16.61 -26.50 -2.87
N VAL A 144 -16.30 -25.53 -2.01
CA VAL A 144 -16.40 -24.10 -2.36
C VAL A 144 -15.07 -23.65 -2.96
N ASP A 145 -15.14 -22.99 -4.12
CA ASP A 145 -13.97 -22.31 -4.69
C ASP A 145 -13.67 -21.04 -3.89
N THR A 146 -12.76 -21.15 -2.93
CA THR A 146 -12.34 -20.01 -2.10
C THR A 146 -11.44 -19.03 -2.84
N GLN A 147 -11.00 -19.38 -4.04
CA GLN A 147 -10.22 -18.51 -4.91
C GLN A 147 -11.11 -17.72 -5.86
N ALA A 148 -12.43 -17.96 -5.92
CA ALA A 148 -13.33 -17.24 -6.82
C ALA A 148 -13.30 -15.72 -6.60
N LEU A 149 -13.50 -14.94 -7.67
CA LEU A 149 -13.41 -13.47 -7.65
C LEU A 149 -14.32 -12.83 -6.59
N ASP A 150 -15.55 -13.35 -6.46
CA ASP A 150 -16.55 -12.82 -5.51
C ASP A 150 -16.58 -13.58 -4.18
N PHE A 151 -15.61 -14.44 -3.92
CA PHE A 151 -15.52 -15.13 -2.64
C PHE A 151 -15.13 -14.14 -1.54
N ARG A 152 -16.06 -13.90 -0.62
CA ARG A 152 -15.84 -13.13 0.60
C ARG A 152 -15.26 -14.04 1.67
N GLN A 153 -14.09 -13.77 2.23
CA GLN A 153 -13.49 -14.59 3.29
C GLN A 153 -14.37 -14.64 4.54
N GLN A 154 -14.20 -15.67 5.37
CA GLN A 154 -14.98 -15.79 6.62
C GLN A 154 -14.63 -14.64 7.57
N ALA A 155 -15.65 -14.10 8.25
CA ALA A 155 -15.50 -13.04 9.25
C ALA A 155 -16.19 -13.40 10.57
N ALA A 156 -15.62 -13.05 11.72
CA ALA A 156 -16.14 -13.46 13.03
C ALA A 156 -17.37 -12.66 13.50
N ILE A 157 -17.50 -11.40 13.09
CA ILE A 157 -18.62 -10.51 13.43
C ILE A 157 -19.27 -9.97 12.16
N TYR A 158 -20.59 -10.09 12.04
CA TYR A 158 -21.32 -9.52 10.91
C TYR A 158 -21.31 -7.99 10.94
N ARG A 159 -21.02 -7.40 9.78
CA ARG A 159 -21.33 -5.99 9.49
C ARG A 159 -22.01 -5.91 8.12
N GLU A 160 -22.99 -5.02 8.01
CA GLU A 160 -23.75 -4.81 6.79
C GLU A 160 -22.94 -4.04 5.74
N ASN A 161 -23.35 -4.14 4.47
CA ASN A 161 -22.92 -3.28 3.35
C ASN A 161 -21.42 -3.13 3.03
N GLY A 162 -20.59 -4.09 3.40
CA GLY A 162 -19.14 -4.01 3.13
C GLY A 162 -18.42 -3.12 4.13
N ASP A 163 -18.97 -2.97 5.34
CA ASP A 163 -18.32 -2.20 6.39
C ASP A 163 -17.36 -3.09 7.22
N GLU A 164 -16.45 -3.86 6.63
CA GLU A 164 -15.32 -4.33 7.45
C GLU A 164 -14.55 -3.12 8.02
N THR A 165 -14.02 -3.20 9.24
CA THR A 165 -13.35 -2.05 9.88
C THR A 165 -11.87 -1.99 9.57
N HIS A 166 -11.29 -0.79 9.56
CA HIS A 166 -9.84 -0.65 9.60
C HIS A 166 -9.23 -1.34 10.84
N GLY A 167 -7.97 -1.74 10.70
CA GLY A 167 -7.09 -2.22 11.75
C GLY A 167 -6.35 -1.05 12.40
N GLY A 168 -6.20 -1.10 13.72
CA GLY A 168 -5.55 -0.05 14.51
C GLY A 168 -4.11 -0.36 14.91
N GLU A 169 -3.54 -1.44 14.38
CA GLU A 169 -2.14 -1.79 14.57
C GLU A 169 -1.21 -0.94 13.69
N ASP A 170 0.06 -0.87 14.11
CA ASP A 170 1.09 -0.15 13.38
C ASP A 170 1.25 -0.67 11.94
N VAL A 171 1.40 0.25 10.99
CA VAL A 171 1.68 -0.06 9.59
C VAL A 171 3.15 0.17 9.27
N ALA A 172 3.67 -0.60 8.32
CA ALA A 172 5.07 -0.48 7.90
C ALA A 172 5.29 0.75 7.00
N ALA A 173 6.45 1.38 7.17
CA ALA A 173 6.97 2.37 6.23
C ALA A 173 8.30 1.87 5.65
N TYR A 174 8.39 1.82 4.33
CA TYR A 174 9.60 1.48 3.58
C TYR A 174 10.11 2.72 2.87
N ALA A 175 11.44 2.90 2.83
CA ALA A 175 12.03 4.07 2.20
C ALA A 175 13.32 3.74 1.47
N ILE A 176 13.55 4.42 0.34
CA ILE A 176 14.80 4.36 -0.42
C ILE A 176 15.12 5.73 -1.02
N GLY A 177 16.41 6.04 -1.15
CA GLY A 177 16.90 7.32 -1.67
C GLY A 177 17.44 8.26 -0.60
N PRO A 178 17.59 9.56 -0.91
CA PRO A 178 18.16 10.54 0.00
C PRO A 178 17.41 10.60 1.33
N TRP A 179 18.14 10.53 2.44
CA TRP A 179 17.59 10.56 3.80
C TRP A 179 16.66 9.40 4.20
N ALA A 180 16.54 8.34 3.40
CA ALA A 180 15.74 7.17 3.76
C ALA A 180 16.16 6.52 5.09
N HIS A 181 17.43 6.67 5.49
CA HIS A 181 17.96 6.20 6.78
C HIS A 181 17.33 6.87 8.02
N LEU A 182 16.51 7.91 7.84
CA LEU A 182 15.73 8.51 8.92
C LEU A 182 14.45 7.72 9.25
N ILE A 183 13.98 6.87 8.34
CA ILE A 183 12.79 6.02 8.55
C ILE A 183 13.28 4.72 9.21
N THR A 184 13.44 4.75 10.52
CA THR A 184 13.94 3.61 11.31
C THR A 184 13.29 3.56 12.69
N GLY A 185 12.80 2.39 13.10
CA GLY A 185 12.15 2.21 14.41
C GLY A 185 10.65 2.49 14.32
N ALA A 186 10.06 2.96 15.43
CA ALA A 186 8.64 3.29 15.52
C ALA A 186 8.44 4.80 15.58
N HIS A 187 7.50 5.32 14.78
CA HIS A 187 7.23 6.73 14.65
C HIS A 187 5.73 7.00 14.57
N GLU A 188 5.33 8.20 14.98
CA GLU A 188 4.00 8.74 14.70
C GLU A 188 3.84 8.96 13.19
N GLN A 189 2.66 8.68 12.62
CA GLN A 189 2.42 8.78 11.18
C GLN A 189 2.78 10.15 10.55
N PRO A 190 2.54 11.32 11.20
CA PRO A 190 2.98 12.61 10.67
C PRO A 190 4.50 12.72 10.44
N TYR A 191 5.31 11.87 11.07
CA TYR A 191 6.75 11.81 10.88
C TYR A 191 7.14 11.62 9.41
N VAL A 192 6.37 10.84 8.64
CA VAL A 192 6.61 10.63 7.20
C VAL A 192 6.63 11.95 6.44
N ALA A 193 5.66 12.83 6.72
CA ALA A 193 5.59 14.15 6.10
C ALA A 193 6.77 15.05 6.52
N HIS A 194 7.22 14.94 7.77
CA HIS A 194 8.40 15.67 8.25
C HIS A 194 9.69 15.21 7.59
N VAL A 195 9.90 13.89 7.44
CA VAL A 195 11.07 13.35 6.70
C VAL A 195 11.04 13.79 5.25
N ALA A 196 9.89 13.73 4.59
CA ALA A 196 9.72 14.22 3.23
C ALA A 196 10.08 15.72 3.13
N LYS A 197 9.49 16.57 3.97
CA LYS A 197 9.83 18.01 4.00
C LYS A 197 11.32 18.24 4.27
N TYR A 198 11.91 17.49 5.20
CA TYR A 198 13.33 17.61 5.54
C TYR A 198 14.22 17.23 4.35
N ALA A 199 13.95 16.10 3.69
CA ALA A 199 14.72 15.61 2.56
C ALA A 199 14.69 16.57 1.36
N ALA A 200 13.54 17.19 1.09
CA ALA A 200 13.38 18.18 0.02
C ALA A 200 13.64 19.63 0.45
N CYS A 201 14.12 19.87 1.68
CA CYS A 201 14.41 21.21 2.19
C CYS A 201 13.21 22.17 2.12
N LEU A 202 12.01 21.68 2.45
CA LEU A 202 10.75 22.39 2.36
C LEU A 202 10.29 22.95 3.72
N GLY A 203 9.63 24.11 3.68
CA GLY A 203 9.05 24.76 4.86
C GLY A 203 10.10 25.07 5.92
N ASP A 204 9.82 24.67 7.16
CA ASP A 204 10.67 24.95 8.34
C ASP A 204 12.09 24.36 8.25
N TYR A 205 12.33 23.43 7.31
CA TYR A 205 13.64 22.80 7.09
C TYR A 205 14.49 23.48 6.01
N ALA A 206 13.97 24.50 5.31
CA ALA A 206 14.68 25.16 4.22
C ALA A 206 16.00 25.81 4.68
N GLU A 207 16.03 26.44 5.85
CA GLU A 207 17.23 27.10 6.39
C GLU A 207 18.32 26.11 6.82
N MET A 208 17.92 24.93 7.32
CA MET A 208 18.85 23.89 7.76
C MET A 208 19.69 23.37 6.58
N CYS A 209 19.07 23.18 5.42
CA CYS A 209 19.77 22.76 4.20
C CYS A 209 20.75 23.82 3.67
N GLN A 210 20.44 25.11 3.82
CA GLN A 210 21.36 26.18 3.44
C GLN A 210 22.60 26.21 4.34
N SER A 211 22.46 25.85 5.62
CA SER A 211 23.58 25.81 6.57
C SER A 211 24.53 24.62 6.38
N SER A 212 24.02 23.47 5.91
CA SER A 212 24.86 22.29 5.63
C SER A 212 25.67 22.46 4.35
N MET A 213 25.10 23.08 3.31
CA MET A 213 25.83 23.43 2.07
C MET A 213 26.90 24.52 2.29
N ARG A 214 26.76 25.36 3.32
CA ARG A 214 27.80 26.33 3.69
C ARG A 214 29.01 25.70 4.42
N LYS A 215 28.88 24.50 4.99
CA LYS A 215 29.95 23.85 5.77
C LYS A 215 30.84 22.91 4.98
N THR A 216 30.57 22.66 3.70
CA THR A 216 31.43 21.88 2.80
C THR A 216 32.58 22.67 2.16
N SER A 217 32.86 23.92 2.57
CA SER A 217 34.06 24.66 2.12
C SER A 217 35.34 24.26 2.88
N CYS A 218 35.58 22.96 3.08
CA CYS A 218 36.89 22.48 3.49
C CYS A 218 37.71 22.11 2.24
N GLY A 219 38.26 23.15 1.58
CA GLY A 219 39.56 23.09 0.91
C GLY A 219 39.73 22.29 -0.39
N ILE A 220 38.67 22.02 -1.17
CA ILE A 220 38.83 21.56 -2.56
C ILE A 220 38.14 22.58 -3.47
N GLU A 221 38.94 23.38 -4.17
CA GLU A 221 38.48 24.17 -5.32
C GLU A 221 38.05 23.20 -6.43
N VAL A 222 36.75 22.91 -6.48
CA VAL A 222 36.13 22.48 -7.73
C VAL A 222 35.95 23.74 -8.56
N SER A 223 36.70 23.84 -9.65
CA SER A 223 36.63 24.99 -10.56
C SER A 223 35.17 25.22 -10.98
N SER A 224 34.81 26.49 -11.06
CA SER A 224 33.51 26.95 -11.51
C SER A 224 33.18 26.39 -12.90
N ALA A 225 32.39 25.32 -12.94
CA ALA A 225 31.70 24.87 -14.13
C ALA A 225 30.21 24.78 -13.79
N ASN A 226 29.46 25.74 -14.33
CA ASN A 226 28.01 25.87 -14.30
C ASN A 226 27.32 25.94 -12.93
N THR A 227 26.90 27.16 -12.59
CA THR A 227 25.72 27.44 -11.78
C THR A 227 24.45 26.94 -12.49
N GLY A 228 24.24 25.63 -12.48
CA GLY A 228 23.04 24.98 -13.02
C GLY A 228 22.42 24.05 -11.97
N GLY A 229 21.15 24.30 -11.65
CA GLY A 229 20.26 23.32 -11.02
C GLY A 229 20.26 23.33 -9.50
N ILE A 230 19.18 23.88 -8.94
CA ILE A 230 18.60 23.39 -7.69
C ILE A 230 18.57 21.85 -7.83
N HIS A 231 19.20 21.11 -6.91
CA HIS A 231 19.05 19.66 -6.94
C HIS A 231 17.56 19.36 -6.70
N ALA A 232 16.90 18.98 -7.78
CA ALA A 232 15.53 18.53 -7.84
C ALA A 232 15.38 17.31 -6.92
N PHE A 233 14.92 17.53 -5.68
CA PHE A 233 14.53 16.43 -4.83
C PHE A 233 13.16 15.96 -5.28
N PHE A 234 13.11 14.73 -5.76
CA PHE A 234 11.86 14.08 -6.12
C PHE A 234 11.38 13.29 -4.91
N ILE A 235 10.17 13.58 -4.43
CA ILE A 235 9.55 12.79 -3.38
C ILE A 235 8.34 12.10 -3.96
N THR A 236 8.40 10.77 -4.00
CA THR A 236 7.23 9.96 -4.32
C THR A 236 6.76 9.31 -3.03
N THR A 237 5.65 9.78 -2.48
CA THR A 237 5.00 9.14 -1.34
C THR A 237 3.87 8.29 -1.87
N MET A 238 3.99 6.97 -1.74
CA MET A 238 2.96 6.05 -2.18
C MET A 238 2.16 5.60 -0.95
N PHE A 239 0.85 5.88 -0.97
CA PHE A 239 -0.07 5.55 0.10
C PHE A 239 -1.02 4.43 -0.33
N LEU A 240 -1.47 3.64 0.63
CA LEU A 240 -2.80 3.05 0.60
C LEU A 240 -3.71 4.07 1.27
N THR A 241 -4.79 4.54 0.65
CA THR A 241 -5.90 5.17 1.40
C THR A 241 -7.25 4.84 0.78
N SER A 242 -8.31 4.95 1.55
CA SER A 242 -9.55 5.51 1.06
C SER A 242 -9.99 6.63 2.00
N TYR A 243 -10.23 7.82 1.45
CA TYR A 243 -11.03 8.88 2.06
C TYR A 243 -10.46 9.60 3.31
N ILE A 244 -9.52 10.53 3.09
CA ILE A 244 -9.41 11.76 3.91
C ILE A 244 -9.38 12.98 2.98
N LEU A 245 -10.53 13.28 2.35
CA LEU A 245 -10.86 14.61 1.82
C LEU A 245 -12.39 14.80 1.92
N GLN A 246 -12.89 14.91 3.14
CA GLN A 246 -14.10 15.68 3.42
C GLN A 246 -13.69 16.87 4.30
N LEU A 247 -13.31 17.96 3.63
CA LEU A 247 -13.50 19.32 4.14
C LEU A 247 -14.91 19.79 3.75
#